data_AF-A0A7C7EM91-F1
#
_entry.id   AF-A0A7C7EM91-F1
#
_cell.length_a   1.000
_cell.length_b   1.000
_cell.length_c   1.000
_cell.angle_alpha   90.00
_cell.angle_beta   90.00
_cell.angle_gamma   90.00
#
_symmetry.space_group_name_H-M   'P 1'
#
loop_
_entity.id
_entity.type
_entity.pdbx_description
1 polymer ?
#
loop_
_entity_poly.entity_id
_entity_poly.type
_entity_poly.pdbx_seq_one_letter_code
_entity_poly.pdbx_strand_id
1 'polypeptide(L)'
;MYRFNNKITDSNIAELIENKIKFDTLDKNSMYDVHVEFYNYDLAEDLLNDHVAYEIKREHYLFIKNVRNIFEKNNIKINKFHLMGTIIDLPENEINISILKSNEEKKRNIVWPCKEIFLFEDRKSKLDLLLINNQISEEDYEYNLEFLKDELNIYENDDEHKYLN
;
A
#
# COMPACT_ATOMS: atom_id res chain seq x y z
N MET A 1 23.98 -16.58 3.69
CA MET A 1 23.08 -15.47 4.13
C MET A 1 21.85 -15.56 3.24
N TYR A 2 20.75 -16.16 3.74
CA TYR A 2 19.54 -16.34 2.94
C TYR A 2 18.90 -14.97 2.72
N ARG A 3 18.91 -14.47 1.48
CA ARG A 3 18.07 -13.34 1.09
C ARG A 3 16.63 -13.82 1.18
N PHE A 4 15.87 -13.28 2.13
CA PHE A 4 14.44 -13.55 2.20
C PHE A 4 13.78 -12.78 1.06
N ASN A 5 13.58 -13.49 -0.05
CA ASN A 5 12.82 -13.04 -1.21
C ASN A 5 11.33 -13.02 -0.85
N ASN A 6 10.86 -11.85 -0.40
CA ASN A 6 9.48 -11.60 -0.01
C ASN A 6 8.86 -10.42 -0.78
N LYS A 7 9.34 -10.13 -1.99
CA LYS A 7 8.70 -9.18 -2.91
C LYS A 7 7.47 -9.84 -3.54
N ILE A 8 6.46 -9.03 -3.89
CA ILE A 8 5.26 -9.53 -4.58
C ILE A 8 5.57 -10.14 -5.96
N THR A 9 6.76 -9.83 -6.51
CA THR A 9 7.29 -10.32 -7.77
C THR A 9 8.10 -11.61 -7.66
N ASP A 10 8.38 -12.08 -6.44
CA ASP A 10 9.26 -13.22 -6.25
C ASP A 10 8.59 -14.53 -6.67
N SER A 11 9.39 -15.45 -7.22
CA SER A 11 8.89 -16.72 -7.78
C SER A 11 8.33 -17.67 -6.72
N ASN A 12 8.80 -17.57 -5.49
CA ASN A 12 8.36 -18.37 -4.33
C ASN A 12 7.22 -17.72 -3.53
N ILE A 13 6.67 -16.59 -4.00
CA ILE A 13 5.71 -15.81 -3.22
C ILE A 13 4.44 -16.60 -2.83
N ALA A 14 4.01 -17.52 -3.70
CA ALA A 14 2.84 -18.36 -3.45
C ALA A 14 3.01 -19.25 -2.21
N GLU A 15 4.17 -19.88 -2.05
CA GLU A 15 4.50 -20.73 -0.90
C GLU A 15 4.60 -19.91 0.38
N LEU A 16 5.16 -18.71 0.29
CA LEU A 16 5.25 -17.77 1.41
C LEU A 16 3.84 -17.38 1.91
N ILE A 17 2.93 -17.04 0.98
CA ILE A 17 1.54 -16.72 1.32
C ILE A 17 0.83 -17.91 1.95
N GLU A 18 0.97 -19.11 1.38
CA GLU A 18 0.35 -20.32 1.91
C GLU A 18 0.78 -20.57 3.36
N ASN A 19 2.06 -20.36 3.68
CA ASN A 19 2.59 -20.52 5.03
C ASN A 19 2.12 -19.43 6.02
N LYS A 20 1.78 -18.23 5.53
CA LYS A 20 1.26 -17.14 6.39
C LYS A 20 -0.22 -17.29 6.76
N ILE A 21 -0.98 -18.12 6.04
CA ILE A 21 -2.42 -18.21 6.20
C ILE A 21 -2.84 -19.55 6.81
N LYS A 22 -3.58 -19.49 7.92
CA LYS A 22 -4.16 -20.68 8.56
C LYS A 22 -5.53 -21.01 7.95
N PHE A 23 -5.55 -21.58 6.74
CA PHE A 23 -6.79 -21.87 6.01
C PHE A 23 -7.78 -22.74 6.79
N ASP A 24 -7.30 -23.66 7.63
CA ASP A 24 -8.15 -24.52 8.46
C ASP A 24 -9.01 -23.75 9.48
N THR A 25 -8.66 -22.50 9.77
CA THR A 25 -9.43 -21.62 10.68
C THR A 25 -10.56 -20.86 9.97
N LEU A 26 -10.63 -20.93 8.65
CA LEU A 26 -11.61 -20.21 7.84
C LEU A 26 -12.82 -21.09 7.51
N ASP A 27 -14.01 -20.50 7.60
CA ASP A 27 -15.27 -21.14 7.25
C ASP A 27 -15.48 -21.10 5.73
N LYS A 28 -15.54 -22.27 5.11
CA LYS A 28 -15.72 -22.45 3.66
C LYS A 28 -17.06 -21.92 3.13
N ASN A 29 -18.05 -21.74 3.99
CA ASN A 29 -19.35 -21.18 3.61
C ASN A 29 -19.37 -19.65 3.69
N SER A 30 -18.39 -19.05 4.37
CA SER A 30 -18.22 -17.60 4.47
C SER A 30 -17.49 -17.04 3.25
N MET A 31 -17.61 -15.73 3.07
CA MET A 31 -16.82 -14.96 2.09
C MET A 31 -15.87 -14.05 2.84
N TYR A 32 -14.72 -13.76 2.23
CA TYR A 32 -13.64 -13.04 2.87
C TYR A 32 -13.14 -11.87 2.02
N ASP A 33 -12.69 -10.84 2.72
CA ASP A 33 -11.89 -9.75 2.18
C ASP A 33 -10.44 -9.98 2.59
N VAL A 34 -9.54 -9.88 1.63
CA VAL A 34 -8.11 -10.07 1.82
C VAL A 34 -7.43 -8.72 1.70
N HIS A 35 -6.63 -8.37 2.70
CA HIS A 35 -5.82 -7.16 2.71
C HIS A 35 -4.36 -7.56 2.73
N VAL A 36 -3.63 -7.09 1.73
CA VAL A 36 -2.19 -7.32 1.60
C VAL A 36 -1.49 -5.97 1.62
N GLU A 37 -0.52 -5.85 2.53
CA GLU A 37 0.45 -4.77 2.53
C GLU A 37 1.82 -5.30 2.11
N PHE A 38 2.52 -4.59 1.24
CA PHE A 38 3.84 -4.98 0.75
C PHE A 38 4.80 -3.78 0.71
N TYR A 39 6.09 -4.05 0.90
CA TYR A 39 7.10 -3.02 0.75
C TYR A 39 7.32 -2.68 -0.73
N ASN A 40 7.10 -1.42 -1.11
CA ASN A 40 7.26 -0.96 -2.49
C ASN A 40 8.72 -0.54 -2.76
N TYR A 41 9.51 -1.51 -3.21
CA TYR A 41 10.89 -1.31 -3.60
C TYR A 41 11.08 -0.31 -4.73
N ASP A 42 10.19 -0.32 -5.72
CA ASP A 42 10.33 0.56 -6.88
C ASP A 42 10.20 2.02 -6.45
N LEU A 43 9.32 2.29 -5.47
CA LEU A 43 9.19 3.61 -4.87
C LEU A 43 10.38 3.97 -3.96
N ALA A 44 10.92 3.01 -3.20
CA ALA A 44 12.06 3.24 -2.33
C ALA A 44 13.38 3.48 -3.10
N GLU A 45 13.58 2.78 -4.23
CA GLU A 45 14.82 2.85 -5.03
C GLU A 45 14.80 3.96 -6.09
N ASP A 46 13.63 4.33 -6.63
CA ASP A 46 13.49 5.31 -7.72
C ASP A 46 12.72 6.57 -7.28
N LEU A 47 13.13 7.14 -6.15
CA LEU A 47 12.54 8.34 -5.52
C LEU A 47 12.56 9.60 -6.40
N LEU A 48 13.37 9.61 -7.47
CA LEU A 48 13.57 10.76 -8.38
C LEU A 48 12.74 10.65 -9.67
N ASN A 49 11.92 9.61 -9.82
CA ASN A 49 11.16 9.34 -11.05
C ASN A 49 9.65 9.31 -10.79
N ASP A 50 9.04 10.48 -10.94
CA ASP A 50 7.62 10.75 -10.64
C ASP A 50 6.63 9.84 -11.36
N HIS A 51 7.02 9.33 -12.52
CA HIS A 51 6.12 8.55 -13.37
C HIS A 51 6.15 7.04 -13.04
N VAL A 52 7.20 6.56 -12.38
CA VAL A 52 7.38 5.13 -12.04
C VAL A 52 6.91 4.83 -10.62
N ALA A 53 7.08 5.80 -9.72
CA ALA A 53 6.81 5.72 -8.27
C ALA A 53 5.39 5.26 -7.90
N TYR A 54 4.38 5.60 -8.72
CA TYR A 54 2.96 5.37 -8.40
C TYR A 54 2.21 4.54 -9.45
N GLU A 55 2.93 3.83 -10.32
CA GLU A 55 2.31 3.05 -11.38
C GLU A 55 1.78 1.69 -10.88
N ILE A 56 0.54 1.35 -11.27
CA ILE A 56 0.02 -0.01 -11.10
C ILE A 56 0.52 -0.89 -12.25
N LYS A 57 1.60 -1.61 -11.98
CA LYS A 57 2.23 -2.56 -12.90
C LYS A 57 1.52 -3.92 -13.01
N ARG A 58 1.84 -4.70 -14.04
CA ARG A 58 1.28 -6.04 -14.31
C ARG A 58 1.49 -7.01 -13.15
N GLU A 59 2.61 -6.89 -12.48
CA GLU A 59 3.10 -7.70 -11.37
C GLU A 59 2.09 -7.71 -10.21
N HIS A 60 1.50 -6.55 -9.90
CA HIS A 60 0.43 -6.42 -8.90
C HIS A 60 -0.76 -7.34 -9.20
N TYR A 61 -1.21 -7.35 -10.46
CA TYR A 61 -2.34 -8.18 -10.87
C TYR A 61 -2.00 -9.67 -10.92
N LEU A 62 -0.77 -10.01 -11.30
CA LEU A 62 -0.28 -11.39 -11.22
C LEU A 62 -0.24 -11.87 -9.78
N PHE A 63 0.24 -11.06 -8.85
CA PHE A 63 0.23 -11.35 -7.42
C PHE A 63 -1.19 -11.58 -6.90
N ILE A 64 -2.13 -10.67 -7.19
CA ILE A 64 -3.54 -10.81 -6.79
C ILE A 64 -4.14 -12.11 -7.33
N LYS A 65 -3.87 -12.42 -8.61
CA LYS A 65 -4.35 -13.66 -9.23
C LYS A 65 -3.78 -14.89 -8.52
N ASN A 66 -2.49 -14.89 -8.20
CA ASN A 66 -1.86 -15.99 -7.48
C ASN A 66 -2.48 -16.20 -6.10
N VAL A 67 -2.66 -15.13 -5.32
CA VAL A 67 -3.29 -15.23 -4.00
C VAL A 67 -4.73 -15.73 -4.12
N ARG A 68 -5.51 -15.20 -5.06
CA ARG A 68 -6.89 -15.67 -5.28
C ARG A 68 -6.94 -17.16 -5.64
N ASN A 69 -6.02 -17.64 -6.49
CA ASN A 69 -5.93 -19.06 -6.83
C ASN A 69 -5.59 -19.92 -5.62
N ILE A 70 -4.74 -19.45 -4.70
CA ILE A 70 -4.42 -20.16 -3.45
C ILE A 70 -5.67 -20.34 -2.58
N PHE A 71 -6.45 -19.28 -2.40
CA PHE A 71 -7.69 -19.37 -1.63
C PHE A 71 -8.73 -20.27 -2.30
N GLU A 72 -8.85 -20.19 -3.63
CA GLU A 72 -9.75 -21.04 -4.40
C GLU A 72 -9.39 -22.53 -4.29
N LYS A 73 -8.09 -22.87 -4.37
CA LYS A 73 -7.61 -24.25 -4.12
C LYS A 73 -7.99 -24.77 -2.74
N ASN A 74 -8.08 -23.88 -1.75
CA ASN A 74 -8.49 -24.19 -0.38
C ASN A 74 -10.01 -24.10 -0.17
N ASN A 75 -10.80 -23.92 -1.23
CA ASN A 75 -12.26 -23.75 -1.20
C ASN A 75 -12.73 -22.55 -0.36
N ILE A 76 -11.94 -21.46 -0.32
CA ILE A 76 -12.29 -20.21 0.34
C ILE A 76 -12.65 -19.16 -0.70
N LYS A 77 -13.79 -18.48 -0.50
CA LYS A 77 -14.28 -17.43 -1.40
C LYS A 77 -13.73 -16.07 -0.98
N ILE A 78 -13.07 -15.37 -1.90
CA ILE A 78 -12.67 -13.97 -1.73
C ILE A 78 -13.58 -13.06 -2.55
N ASN A 79 -14.19 -12.07 -1.90
CA ASN A 79 -14.93 -11.01 -2.56
C ASN A 79 -14.01 -9.82 -2.84
N LYS A 80 -13.49 -9.18 -1.80
CA LYS A 80 -12.62 -8.02 -1.96
C LYS A 80 -11.15 -8.38 -1.79
N PHE A 81 -10.30 -7.79 -2.62
CA PHE A 81 -8.86 -7.87 -2.49
C PHE A 81 -8.27 -6.48 -2.45
N HIS A 82 -7.60 -6.14 -1.36
CA HIS A 82 -6.83 -4.92 -1.19
C HIS A 82 -5.35 -5.25 -1.31
N LEU A 83 -4.67 -4.58 -2.23
CA LEU A 83 -3.21 -4.62 -2.33
C LEU A 83 -2.69 -3.21 -2.12
N MET A 84 -1.90 -2.99 -1.07
CA MET A 84 -1.43 -1.68 -0.66
C MET A 84 0.09 -1.70 -0.51
N GLY A 85 0.79 -0.86 -1.26
CA GLY A 85 2.23 -0.68 -1.11
C GLY A 85 2.55 0.33 -0.02
N THR A 86 3.73 0.20 0.58
CA THR A 86 4.25 1.10 1.62
C THR A 86 5.78 1.15 1.56
N ILE A 87 6.39 2.25 2.00
CA ILE A 87 7.85 2.42 2.10
C ILE A 87 8.33 2.66 3.53
N ILE A 88 7.42 2.87 4.49
CA ILE A 88 7.73 3.20 5.88
C ILE A 88 7.11 2.24 6.91
N ASP A 89 5.90 1.73 6.67
CA ASP A 89 5.14 0.98 7.68
C ASP A 89 5.49 -0.51 7.73
N LEU A 90 6.47 -0.95 6.95
CA LEU A 90 6.77 -2.35 6.76
C LEU A 90 8.29 -2.56 6.58
N PRO A 91 8.91 -3.55 7.22
CA PRO A 91 10.29 -3.90 6.95
C PRO A 91 10.52 -4.25 5.47
N GLU A 92 11.72 -3.90 4.98
CA GLU A 92 12.19 -4.33 3.68
C GLU A 92 12.10 -5.86 3.56
N ASN A 93 11.30 -6.34 2.61
CA ASN A 93 10.98 -7.76 2.38
C ASN A 93 9.98 -8.31 3.38
N GLU A 94 9.00 -7.53 3.81
CA GLU A 94 7.83 -8.10 4.45
C GLU A 94 6.61 -8.01 3.54
N ILE A 95 5.67 -8.92 3.75
CA ILE A 95 4.31 -8.84 3.24
C ILE A 95 3.38 -9.20 4.40
N ASN A 96 2.49 -8.29 4.73
CA ASN A 96 1.46 -8.51 5.72
C ASN A 96 0.15 -8.88 5.04
N ILE A 97 -0.50 -9.91 5.57
CA ILE A 97 -1.78 -10.41 5.04
C ILE A 97 -2.76 -10.49 6.20
N SER A 98 -3.88 -9.80 6.05
CA SER A 98 -5.01 -9.93 6.97
C SER A 98 -6.26 -10.36 6.19
N ILE A 99 -7.09 -11.15 6.88
CA ILE A 99 -8.27 -11.80 6.31
C ILE A 99 -9.44 -11.48 7.23
N LEU A 100 -10.47 -10.85 6.66
CA LEU A 100 -11.66 -10.43 7.37
C LEU A 100 -12.88 -11.04 6.68
N LYS A 101 -13.94 -11.35 7.43
CA LYS A 101 -15.20 -11.77 6.81
C LYS A 101 -15.75 -10.60 5.99
N SER A 102 -16.14 -10.89 4.76
CA SER A 102 -16.70 -9.91 3.84
C SER A 102 -18.18 -9.67 4.15
N ASN A 103 -18.58 -8.40 4.08
CA ASN A 103 -19.99 -7.99 4.10
C ASN A 103 -20.52 -7.62 2.70
N GLU A 104 -19.67 -7.72 1.68
CA GLU A 104 -19.97 -7.34 0.30
C GLU A 104 -20.27 -8.58 -0.53
N GLU A 105 -21.17 -8.51 -1.51
CA GLU A 105 -21.46 -9.65 -2.42
C GLU A 105 -20.63 -9.62 -3.71
N LYS A 106 -20.07 -8.46 -4.06
CA LYS A 106 -19.38 -8.26 -5.35
C LYS A 106 -17.88 -8.52 -5.25
N LYS A 107 -17.35 -9.22 -6.25
CA LYS A 107 -15.91 -9.38 -6.43
C LYS A 107 -15.28 -8.06 -6.87
N ARG A 108 -14.28 -7.58 -6.14
CA ARG A 108 -13.52 -6.37 -6.49
C ARG A 108 -12.06 -6.51 -6.10
N ASN A 109 -11.18 -5.93 -6.90
CA ASN A 109 -9.79 -5.68 -6.53
C ASN A 109 -9.61 -4.19 -6.37
N ILE A 110 -8.84 -3.79 -5.36
CA ILE A 110 -8.41 -2.41 -5.21
C ILE A 110 -6.92 -2.42 -4.91
N VAL A 111 -6.18 -1.65 -5.71
CA VAL A 111 -4.73 -1.65 -5.74
C VAL A 111 -4.25 -0.24 -5.55
N TRP A 112 -3.39 -0.05 -4.56
CA TRP A 112 -2.69 1.20 -4.32
C TRP A 112 -1.20 0.90 -4.22
N PRO A 113 -0.37 1.44 -5.12
CA PRO A 113 1.07 1.18 -5.10
C PRO A 113 1.78 1.87 -3.93
N CYS A 114 1.16 2.88 -3.31
CA CYS A 114 1.67 3.59 -2.15
C CYS A 114 0.50 4.10 -1.31
N LYS A 115 0.50 3.87 0.01
CA LYS A 115 -0.57 4.32 0.92
C LYS A 115 -0.23 5.65 1.60
N GLU A 116 1.05 6.01 1.62
CA GLU A 116 1.61 7.22 2.21
C GLU A 116 1.06 8.48 1.56
N ILE A 117 0.73 8.42 0.27
CA ILE A 117 0.04 9.52 -0.43
C ILE A 117 -1.30 9.88 0.24
N PHE A 118 -2.02 8.90 0.81
CA PHE A 118 -3.27 9.18 1.54
C PHE A 118 -3.01 9.71 2.95
N LEU A 119 -1.92 9.28 3.59
CA LEU A 119 -1.52 9.78 4.90
C LEU A 119 -1.08 11.25 4.81
N PHE A 120 -0.37 11.60 3.74
CA PHE A 120 0.03 12.97 3.46
C PHE A 120 -1.18 13.86 3.23
N GLU A 121 -2.07 13.49 2.33
CA GLU A 121 -3.28 14.27 2.02
C GLU A 121 -4.18 14.46 3.25
N ASP A 122 -4.39 13.42 4.06
CA ASP A 122 -5.23 13.51 5.28
C ASP A 122 -4.57 14.39 6.36
N ARG A 123 -3.25 14.27 6.57
CA ARG A 123 -2.53 15.10 7.56
C ARG A 123 -2.35 16.54 7.09
N LYS A 124 -2.10 16.76 5.79
CA LYS A 124 -2.09 18.09 5.17
C LYS A 124 -3.46 18.76 5.29
N SER A 125 -4.54 18.04 5.00
CA SER A 125 -5.91 18.57 5.16
C SER A 125 -6.20 19.00 6.60
N LYS A 126 -5.64 18.30 7.61
CA LYS A 126 -5.74 18.71 9.01
C LYS A 126 -4.92 19.96 9.31
N LEU A 127 -3.68 20.06 8.81
CA LEU A 127 -2.87 21.28 8.93
C LEU A 127 -3.55 22.48 8.27
N ASP A 128 -4.16 22.29 7.09
CA ASP A 128 -4.92 23.30 6.36
C ASP A 128 -6.07 23.83 7.23
N LEU A 129 -6.82 22.94 7.89
CA LEU A 129 -7.90 23.32 8.81
C LEU A 129 -7.40 24.09 10.04
N LEU A 130 -6.25 23.69 10.62
CA LEU A 130 -5.66 24.39 11.76
C LEU A 130 -5.21 25.80 11.38
N LEU A 131 -4.62 25.97 10.20
CA LEU A 131 -4.22 27.27 9.65
C LEU A 131 -5.44 28.15 9.37
N ILE A 132 -6.46 27.63 8.69
CA ILE A 132 -7.72 28.36 8.39
C ILE A 132 -8.40 28.84 9.68
N ASN A 133 -8.33 28.04 10.75
CA ASN A 133 -8.90 28.39 12.04
C ASN A 133 -7.99 29.27 12.92
N ASN A 134 -6.85 29.74 12.39
CA ASN A 134 -5.82 30.51 13.10
C ASN A 134 -5.33 29.82 14.40
N GLN A 135 -5.32 28.49 14.43
CA GLN A 135 -4.83 27.70 15.57
C GLN A 135 -3.31 27.50 15.55
N ILE A 136 -2.70 27.66 14.37
CA ILE A 136 -1.27 27.62 14.12
C ILE A 136 -0.89 28.82 13.25
N SER A 137 0.37 29.26 13.31
CA SER A 137 0.89 30.30 12.41
C SER A 137 1.27 29.73 11.04
N GLU A 138 1.53 30.61 10.07
CA GLU A 138 2.07 30.21 8.75
C GLU A 138 3.45 29.53 8.91
N GLU A 139 4.32 30.06 9.78
CA GLU A 139 5.63 29.45 10.07
C GLU A 139 5.48 28.05 10.69
N ASP A 140 4.53 27.87 11.61
CA ASP A 140 4.22 26.56 12.19
C ASP A 140 3.66 25.59 11.13
N TYR A 141 2.83 26.09 10.21
CA TYR A 141 2.28 25.28 9.13
C TYR A 141 3.39 24.77 8.20
N GLU A 142 4.28 25.64 7.73
CA GLU A 142 5.38 25.29 6.83
C GLU A 142 6.32 24.28 7.48
N TYR A 143 6.71 24.50 8.74
CA TYR A 143 7.56 23.58 9.49
C TYR A 143 6.92 22.19 9.66
N ASN A 144 5.64 22.13 10.02
CA ASN A 144 4.94 20.85 10.18
C ASN A 144 4.70 20.15 8.83
N LEU A 145 4.52 20.90 7.75
CA LEU A 145 4.39 20.35 6.40
C LEU A 145 5.73 19.74 5.95
N GLU A 146 6.85 20.43 6.17
CA GLU A 146 8.20 19.92 5.86
C GLU A 146 8.52 18.67 6.69
N PHE A 147 8.22 18.67 7.98
CA PHE A 147 8.36 17.48 8.82
C PHE A 147 7.50 16.31 8.34
N LEU A 148 6.27 16.58 7.90
CA LEU A 148 5.36 15.58 7.35
C LEU A 148 5.87 15.00 6.03
N LYS A 149 6.44 15.85 5.17
CA LYS A 149 7.09 15.47 3.92
C LYS A 149 8.30 14.56 4.20
N ASP A 150 9.14 14.93 5.15
CA ASP A 150 10.31 14.13 5.57
C ASP A 150 9.89 12.79 6.19
N GLU A 151 8.90 12.78 7.10
CA GLU A 151 8.40 11.56 7.76
C GLU A 151 7.81 10.56 6.76
N LEU A 152 7.09 11.05 5.75
CA LEU A 152 6.45 10.23 4.72
C LEU A 152 7.31 10.03 3.48
N ASN A 153 8.50 10.63 3.45
CA ASN A 153 9.42 10.64 2.32
C ASN A 153 8.76 11.15 1.02
N ILE A 154 7.92 12.20 1.15
CA ILE A 154 7.19 12.86 0.05
C ILE A 154 7.82 14.25 -0.12
N TYR A 155 8.79 14.37 -1.03
CA TYR A 155 9.38 15.66 -1.35
C TYR A 155 8.59 16.34 -2.47
N GLU A 156 8.52 17.67 -2.44
CA GLU A 156 7.96 18.44 -3.54
C GLU A 156 8.78 18.21 -4.81
N ASN A 157 8.09 17.97 -5.91
CA ASN A 157 8.69 18.13 -7.22
C ASN A 157 8.93 19.61 -7.48
N ASP A 158 10.19 19.98 -7.65
CA ASP A 158 10.66 21.32 -8.07
C ASP A 158 10.05 21.82 -9.41
N ASP A 159 9.11 21.10 -10.02
CA ASP A 159 8.48 21.44 -11.30
C ASP A 159 7.15 22.20 -11.18
N GLU A 160 6.59 22.45 -9.98
CA GLU A 160 5.45 23.38 -9.85
C GLU A 160 5.83 24.85 -10.12
N HIS A 161 7.12 25.19 -10.12
CA HIS A 161 7.58 26.55 -10.42
C HIS A 161 8.14 26.76 -11.84
N LYS A 162 8.13 25.74 -12.72
CA LYS A 162 8.61 25.89 -14.10
C LYS A 162 7.55 26.18 -15.16
N TYR A 163 6.28 26.32 -14.79
CA TYR A 163 5.26 26.85 -15.71
C TYR A 163 4.95 28.33 -15.42
N LEU A 164 5.97 29.17 -15.59
CA LEU A 164 5.80 30.60 -15.89
C LEU A 164 6.71 30.98 -17.07
N ASN A 165 6.28 30.57 -18.27
CA ASN A 165 6.23 31.30 -19.54
C ASN A 165 6.21 30.35 -20.74
#